data_AF-A0A2E8RK22-F1
#
_entry.id   AF-A0A2E8RK22-F1
#
_cell.length_a   1.000
_cell.length_b   1.000
_cell.length_c   1.000
_cell.angle_alpha   90.00
_cell.angle_beta   90.00
_cell.angle_gamma   90.00
#
_symmetry.space_group_name_H-M   'P 1'
#
loop_
_entity.id
_entity.type
_entity.pdbx_description
1 polymer ?
#
loop_
_entity_poly.entity_id
_entity_poly.type
_entity_poly.pdbx_seq_one_letter_code
_entity_poly.pdbx_strand_id
1 'polypeptide(L)'
;MKNNTILNFNDSENMNTFFESLSIPTEEHLQDLVNSLNKNDEPTIRWVKRASGDHTIKLKKVGIFSASFNPLTIAHEQMMKLAHKKFQLDEIILLLARNNVDKSVFGFSLSERLRMMAAYVDPLSNYSVALSSHGRFIDKIKALKQELPQFTEYNFIIGYDTLVRIFDSKYYKDPNKALKQLFGQCRLVVANRSTFNKEDISSFLLNWPDFVPFVDLVELEDCYTEISSTEIRQRLESGHSVDHLVPSIIEFFLNNRIKSKRPTKPNDS
;
A
#
# COMPACT_ATOMS: atom_id res chain seq x y z
N MET A 1 23.66 5.81 11.33
CA MET A 1 23.05 6.91 10.55
C MET A 1 23.18 6.53 9.08
N LYS A 2 22.15 5.91 8.48
CA LYS A 2 22.11 5.71 7.02
C LYS A 2 21.40 6.93 6.43
N ASN A 3 22.10 7.63 5.56
CA ASN A 3 21.65 8.86 4.92
C ASN A 3 20.33 8.63 4.19
N ASN A 4 19.37 9.54 4.37
CA ASN A 4 18.24 9.73 3.46
C ASN A 4 18.78 10.29 2.14
N THR A 5 19.37 9.43 1.32
CA THR A 5 19.76 9.80 -0.03
C THR A 5 18.50 9.75 -0.87
N ILE A 6 18.01 10.92 -1.28
CA ILE A 6 17.12 11.05 -2.43
C ILE A 6 17.95 10.59 -3.62
N LEU A 7 17.73 9.35 -4.06
CA LEU A 7 18.48 8.77 -5.17
C LEU A 7 17.93 9.37 -6.47
N ASN A 8 18.68 10.32 -7.03
CA ASN A 8 18.49 10.77 -8.41
C ASN A 8 19.05 9.70 -9.34
N PHE A 9 18.16 8.92 -9.95
CA PHE A 9 18.50 7.82 -10.83
C PHE A 9 18.34 8.21 -12.30
N ASN A 10 19.35 8.85 -12.89
CA ASN A 10 19.35 9.21 -14.32
C ASN A 10 20.17 8.24 -15.21
N ASP A 11 20.79 7.20 -14.66
CA ASP A 11 21.60 6.23 -15.42
C ASP A 11 21.07 4.80 -15.27
N SER A 12 20.83 4.12 -16.39
CA SER A 12 20.26 2.77 -16.45
C SER A 12 21.17 1.66 -15.88
N GLU A 13 22.49 1.79 -16.02
CA GLU A 13 23.48 0.88 -15.43
C GLU A 13 23.50 0.97 -13.90
N ASN A 14 23.41 2.19 -13.36
CA ASN A 14 23.31 2.42 -11.92
C ASN A 14 22.01 1.82 -11.36
N MET A 15 20.93 1.84 -12.14
CA MET A 15 19.67 1.23 -11.73
C MET A 15 19.68 -0.29 -11.72
N ASN A 16 20.31 -0.94 -12.71
CA ASN A 16 20.48 -2.40 -12.70
C ASN A 16 21.29 -2.86 -11.49
N THR A 17 22.44 -2.21 -11.25
CA THR A 17 23.33 -2.54 -10.12
C THR A 17 22.62 -2.32 -8.78
N PHE A 18 21.88 -1.22 -8.64
CA PHE A 18 21.06 -0.99 -7.46
C PHE A 18 20.03 -2.09 -7.27
N PHE A 19 19.32 -2.49 -8.33
CA PHE A 19 18.33 -3.56 -8.29
C PHE A 19 18.90 -4.90 -7.82
N GLU A 20 20.07 -5.28 -8.32
CA GLU A 20 20.77 -6.51 -7.95
C GLU A 20 21.20 -6.50 -6.47
N SER A 21 21.39 -5.32 -5.89
CA SER A 21 21.72 -5.18 -4.46
C SER A 21 20.52 -5.32 -3.51
N LEU A 22 19.29 -5.25 -4.03
CA LEU A 22 18.08 -5.28 -3.20
C LEU A 22 17.79 -6.69 -2.68
N SER A 23 17.39 -6.78 -1.42
CA SER A 23 16.97 -8.04 -0.81
C SER A 23 15.48 -8.29 -1.04
N ILE A 24 15.14 -8.64 -2.28
CA ILE A 24 13.76 -8.89 -2.73
C ILE A 24 13.46 -10.41 -2.67
N PRO A 25 12.36 -10.84 -2.03
CA PRO A 25 11.96 -12.25 -2.04
C PRO A 25 11.69 -12.78 -3.46
N THR A 26 11.94 -14.07 -3.67
CA THR A 26 11.71 -14.72 -4.96
C THR A 26 10.22 -14.82 -5.27
N GLU A 27 9.89 -14.93 -6.56
CA GLU A 27 8.50 -15.07 -7.00
C GLU A 27 7.83 -16.32 -6.41
N GLU A 28 8.56 -17.44 -6.38
CA GLU A 28 8.13 -18.71 -5.79
C GLU A 28 7.78 -18.54 -4.31
N HIS A 29 8.69 -17.93 -3.53
CA HIS A 29 8.43 -17.67 -2.11
C HIS A 29 7.19 -16.78 -1.89
N LEU A 30 7.02 -15.74 -2.70
CA LEU A 30 5.85 -14.86 -2.61
C LEU A 30 4.57 -15.59 -2.98
N GLN A 31 4.61 -16.48 -3.97
CA GLN A 31 3.47 -17.30 -4.37
C GLN A 31 3.08 -18.29 -3.27
N ASP A 32 4.06 -18.93 -2.62
CA ASP A 32 3.83 -19.81 -1.47
C ASP A 32 3.23 -19.04 -0.29
N LEU A 33 3.74 -17.84 -0.02
CA LEU A 33 3.19 -16.97 1.03
C LEU A 33 1.74 -16.61 0.74
N VAL A 34 1.42 -16.25 -0.50
CA VAL A 34 0.04 -15.96 -0.94
C VAL A 34 -0.83 -17.19 -0.75
N ASN A 35 -0.37 -18.37 -1.18
CA ASN A 35 -1.10 -19.63 -1.10
C ASN A 35 -1.32 -20.11 0.34
N SER A 36 -0.42 -19.78 1.26
CA SER A 36 -0.49 -20.16 2.68
C SER A 36 -1.66 -19.52 3.45
N LEU A 37 -2.27 -18.46 2.91
CA LEU A 37 -3.41 -17.81 3.53
C LEU A 37 -4.71 -18.58 3.24
N ASN A 38 -5.66 -18.51 4.15
CA ASN A 38 -6.99 -19.06 3.93
C ASN A 38 -8.02 -18.03 4.39
N LYS A 39 -8.97 -17.73 3.50
CA LYS A 39 -10.04 -16.74 3.76
C LYS A 39 -11.13 -17.25 4.70
N ASN A 40 -11.15 -18.56 4.96
CA ASN A 40 -12.10 -19.20 5.84
C ASN A 40 -11.58 -19.34 7.28
N ASP A 41 -10.29 -19.08 7.48
CA ASP A 41 -9.64 -19.12 8.79
C ASP A 41 -9.74 -17.75 9.48
N GLU A 42 -9.27 -17.68 10.73
CA GLU A 42 -9.16 -16.41 11.44
C GLU A 42 -8.28 -15.39 10.66
N PRO A 43 -8.57 -14.08 10.77
CA PRO A 43 -7.76 -13.04 10.15
C PRO A 43 -6.29 -13.14 10.57
N THR A 44 -5.41 -13.12 9.58
CA THR A 44 -3.97 -13.39 9.75
C THR A 44 -3.14 -12.49 8.87
N ILE A 45 -1.93 -12.18 9.36
CA ILE A 45 -0.90 -11.45 8.63
C ILE A 45 0.23 -12.41 8.23
N ARG A 46 0.81 -12.16 7.07
CA ARG A 46 2.07 -12.76 6.62
C ARG A 46 3.04 -11.66 6.26
N TRP A 47 4.16 -11.62 6.95
CA TRP A 47 5.21 -10.64 6.70
C TRP A 47 6.03 -11.05 5.48
N VAL A 48 6.12 -10.15 4.51
CA VAL A 48 7.02 -10.30 3.35
C VAL A 48 8.37 -9.69 3.68
N LYS A 49 8.35 -8.52 4.32
CA LYS A 49 9.53 -7.80 4.75
C LYS A 49 9.20 -7.01 6.00
N ARG A 50 10.08 -7.08 6.99
CA ARG A 50 10.04 -6.22 8.18
C ARG A 50 11.02 -5.06 8.00
N ALA A 51 10.67 -3.92 8.58
CA ALA A 51 11.60 -2.81 8.76
C ALA A 51 12.88 -3.30 9.45
N SER A 52 14.01 -2.60 9.24
CA SER A 52 15.32 -3.05 9.76
C SER A 52 15.65 -2.47 11.13
N GLY A 53 14.72 -1.72 11.74
CA GLY A 53 14.90 -1.05 13.02
C GLY A 53 14.68 -1.99 14.22
N ASP A 54 15.16 -1.56 15.40
CA ASP A 54 14.89 -2.26 16.65
C ASP A 54 13.41 -2.09 17.05
N HIS A 55 12.60 -3.05 16.64
CA HIS A 55 11.14 -3.07 16.85
C HIS A 55 10.74 -3.31 18.30
N THR A 56 11.67 -3.64 19.19
CA THR A 56 11.34 -4.28 20.46
C THR A 56 10.90 -3.29 21.55
N ILE A 57 11.13 -1.98 21.39
CA ILE A 57 10.79 -0.97 22.44
C ILE A 57 10.18 0.34 21.88
N LYS A 58 10.27 0.64 20.58
CA LYS A 58 9.95 1.97 20.03
C LYS A 58 8.69 2.09 19.16
N LEU A 59 8.02 1.01 18.77
CA LEU A 59 6.83 1.10 17.92
C LEU A 59 5.62 1.60 18.71
N LYS A 60 5.48 2.92 18.84
CA LYS A 60 4.34 3.55 19.49
C LYS A 60 3.25 3.89 18.49
N LYS A 61 3.61 4.32 17.28
CA LYS A 61 2.67 4.75 16.24
C LYS A 61 3.01 4.12 14.90
N VAL A 62 2.10 3.32 14.38
CA VAL A 62 2.29 2.64 13.09
C VAL A 62 1.28 3.18 12.08
N GLY A 63 1.79 3.54 10.90
CA GLY A 63 0.98 3.80 9.72
C GLY A 63 0.69 2.52 8.97
N ILE A 64 -0.56 2.25 8.63
CA ILE A 64 -0.94 1.12 7.80
C ILE A 64 -1.52 1.66 6.50
N PHE A 65 -0.74 1.57 5.43
CA PHE A 65 -1.22 1.92 4.11
C PHE A 65 -1.77 0.68 3.43
N SER A 66 -3.09 0.53 3.39
CA SER A 66 -3.74 -0.63 2.79
C SER A 66 -4.39 -0.30 1.45
N ALA A 67 -3.79 -0.82 0.37
CA ALA A 67 -4.23 -0.58 -1.00
C ALA A 67 -4.10 -1.86 -1.85
N SER A 68 -4.53 -1.79 -3.11
CA SER A 68 -4.38 -2.90 -4.06
C SER A 68 -2.99 -3.00 -4.67
N PHE A 69 -2.21 -1.91 -4.64
CA PHE A 69 -0.84 -1.78 -5.17
C PHE A 69 -0.66 -2.35 -6.57
N ASN A 70 -1.57 -2.01 -7.50
CA ASN A 70 -1.67 -2.64 -8.82
C ASN A 70 -1.38 -1.69 -10.01
N PRO A 71 -0.23 -0.98 -10.09
CA PRO A 71 0.94 -1.00 -9.20
C PRO A 71 0.89 0.11 -8.12
N LEU A 72 1.92 0.18 -7.26
CA LEU A 72 2.16 1.32 -6.38
C LEU A 72 2.45 2.59 -7.22
N THR A 73 1.81 3.72 -6.91
CA THR A 73 1.94 4.98 -7.64
C THR A 73 2.64 6.06 -6.83
N ILE A 74 3.03 7.16 -7.47
CA ILE A 74 3.63 8.30 -6.77
C ILE A 74 2.63 8.93 -5.78
N ALA A 75 1.32 8.89 -6.08
CA ALA A 75 0.31 9.37 -5.13
C ALA A 75 0.29 8.55 -3.83
N HIS A 76 0.44 7.22 -3.91
CA HIS A 76 0.58 6.39 -2.71
C HIS A 76 1.81 6.79 -1.90
N GLU A 77 2.95 7.00 -2.57
CA GLU A 77 4.17 7.45 -1.92
C GLU A 77 3.96 8.79 -1.19
N GLN A 78 3.32 9.77 -1.84
CA GLN A 78 3.08 11.08 -1.22
C GLN A 78 2.14 10.98 -0.01
N MET A 79 1.08 10.16 -0.09
CA MET A 79 0.20 9.91 1.07
C MET A 79 0.98 9.35 2.26
N MET A 80 1.84 8.37 2.01
CA MET A 80 2.67 7.75 3.05
C MET A 80 3.68 8.75 3.64
N LYS A 81 4.39 9.53 2.79
CA LYS A 81 5.36 10.54 3.22
C LYS A 81 4.71 11.64 4.07
N LEU A 82 3.56 12.15 3.63
CA LEU A 82 2.81 13.18 4.35
C LEU A 82 2.29 12.68 5.69
N ALA A 83 1.68 11.49 5.72
CA ALA A 83 1.19 10.89 6.95
C ALA A 83 2.33 10.60 7.94
N HIS A 84 3.43 10.02 7.47
CA HIS A 84 4.62 9.77 8.29
C HIS A 84 5.15 11.04 8.94
N LYS A 85 5.33 12.11 8.16
CA LYS A 85 5.82 13.39 8.66
C LYS A 85 4.83 14.04 9.64
N LYS A 86 3.55 14.09 9.30
CA LYS A 86 2.52 14.81 10.07
C LYS A 86 2.21 14.13 11.41
N PHE A 87 2.12 12.80 11.42
CA PHE A 87 1.73 12.03 12.61
C PHE A 87 2.90 11.39 13.34
N GLN A 88 4.14 11.62 12.88
CA GLN A 88 5.37 11.11 13.48
C GLN A 88 5.30 9.59 13.65
N LEU A 89 4.97 8.91 12.56
CA LEU A 89 4.84 7.45 12.54
C LEU A 89 6.22 6.81 12.67
N ASP A 90 6.36 5.83 13.55
CA ASP A 90 7.62 5.10 13.76
C ASP A 90 7.89 4.14 12.60
N GLU A 91 6.83 3.58 12.02
CA GLU A 91 6.88 2.61 10.92
C GLU A 91 5.69 2.79 9.97
N ILE A 92 5.89 2.54 8.68
CA ILE A 92 4.82 2.37 7.70
C ILE A 92 4.76 0.93 7.21
N ILE A 93 3.59 0.30 7.38
CA ILE A 93 3.28 -1.02 6.83
C ILE A 93 2.48 -0.84 5.55
N LEU A 94 3.04 -1.28 4.43
CA LEU A 94 2.28 -1.50 3.20
C LEU A 94 1.55 -2.83 3.31
N LEU A 95 0.22 -2.78 3.34
CA LEU A 95 -0.64 -3.95 3.59
C LEU A 95 -1.52 -4.30 2.39
N LEU A 96 -1.12 -5.34 1.66
CA LEU A 96 -1.93 -5.92 0.58
C LEU A 96 -2.93 -6.93 1.17
N ALA A 97 -4.15 -6.99 0.64
CA ALA A 97 -5.14 -7.99 1.03
C ALA A 97 -5.37 -9.00 -0.10
N ARG A 98 -5.54 -10.28 0.25
CA ARG A 98 -5.68 -11.37 -0.73
C ARG A 98 -6.93 -11.28 -1.62
N ASN A 99 -7.99 -10.57 -1.23
CA ASN A 99 -9.28 -10.40 -1.95
C ASN A 99 -9.57 -11.49 -3.01
N ASN A 100 -10.34 -12.52 -2.65
CA ASN A 100 -10.82 -13.63 -3.49
C ASN A 100 -10.37 -13.55 -4.96
N VAL A 101 -9.20 -14.11 -5.22
CA VAL A 101 -8.49 -14.19 -6.52
C VAL A 101 -9.27 -15.01 -7.57
N ASP A 102 -10.52 -15.37 -7.30
CA ASP A 102 -11.35 -16.09 -8.24
C ASP A 102 -11.99 -15.14 -9.24
N LYS A 103 -11.40 -15.18 -10.44
CA LYS A 103 -11.84 -14.66 -11.75
C LYS A 103 -11.10 -13.40 -12.21
N SER A 104 -10.15 -13.64 -13.14
CA SER A 104 -9.46 -12.67 -13.99
C SER A 104 -8.75 -11.52 -13.26
N VAL A 105 -7.50 -11.75 -12.84
CA VAL A 105 -6.66 -10.66 -12.32
C VAL A 105 -6.33 -9.68 -13.46
N PHE A 106 -7.06 -8.57 -13.53
CA PHE A 106 -6.70 -7.45 -14.40
C PHE A 106 -5.46 -6.72 -13.81
N GLY A 107 -4.33 -6.77 -14.52
CA GLY A 107 -3.07 -6.14 -14.12
C GLY A 107 -1.97 -7.11 -13.65
N PHE A 108 -1.53 -6.95 -12.40
CA PHE A 108 -0.46 -7.72 -11.78
C PHE A 108 -1.03 -8.75 -10.79
N SER A 109 -0.45 -9.94 -10.74
CA SER A 109 -0.71 -10.96 -9.73
C SER A 109 -0.38 -10.46 -8.32
N LEU A 110 -0.86 -11.15 -7.27
CA LEU A 110 -0.54 -10.75 -5.89
C LEU A 110 0.97 -10.82 -5.62
N SER A 111 1.65 -11.85 -6.11
CA SER A 111 3.11 -12.01 -5.96
C SER A 111 3.88 -10.91 -6.70
N GLU A 112 3.52 -10.57 -7.95
CA GLU A 112 4.11 -9.43 -8.68
C GLU A 112 3.95 -8.12 -7.89
N ARG A 113 2.78 -7.90 -7.27
CA ARG A 113 2.54 -6.69 -6.46
C ARG A 113 3.36 -6.68 -5.17
N LEU A 114 3.43 -7.80 -4.45
CA LEU A 114 4.27 -7.94 -3.26
C LEU A 114 5.74 -7.73 -3.58
N ARG A 115 6.21 -8.23 -4.73
CA ARG A 115 7.59 -8.05 -5.20
C ARG A 115 7.91 -6.59 -5.46
N MET A 116 7.03 -5.87 -6.16
CA MET A 116 7.12 -4.42 -6.36
C MET A 116 7.13 -3.66 -5.03
N MET A 117 6.25 -4.02 -4.09
CA MET A 117 6.22 -3.42 -2.76
C MET A 117 7.51 -3.70 -1.97
N ALA A 118 8.02 -4.94 -1.99
CA ALA A 118 9.23 -5.34 -1.28
C ALA A 118 10.46 -4.57 -1.80
N ALA A 119 10.58 -4.41 -3.11
CA ALA A 119 11.64 -3.60 -3.71
C ALA A 119 11.53 -2.11 -3.35
N TYR A 120 10.31 -1.57 -3.33
CA TYR A 120 10.07 -0.18 -2.92
C TYR A 120 10.53 0.10 -1.49
N VAL A 121 10.24 -0.81 -0.56
CA VAL A 121 10.59 -0.64 0.86
C VAL A 121 12.02 -1.05 1.19
N ASP A 122 12.70 -1.79 0.33
CA ASP A 122 14.04 -2.32 0.59
C ASP A 122 15.07 -1.25 1.05
N PRO A 123 15.15 -0.07 0.41
CA PRO A 123 16.05 0.99 0.87
C PRO A 123 15.51 1.79 2.08
N LEU A 124 14.29 1.53 2.56
CA LEU A 124 13.61 2.31 3.59
C LEU A 124 13.60 1.56 4.93
N SER A 125 14.40 2.04 5.90
CA SER A 125 14.62 1.31 7.16
C SER A 125 13.39 1.17 8.07
N ASN A 126 12.39 2.01 7.90
CA ASN A 126 11.18 2.10 8.72
C ASN A 126 9.90 1.70 7.94
N TYR A 127 10.05 0.90 6.90
CA TYR A 127 8.93 0.39 6.11
C TYR A 127 8.88 -1.13 6.14
N SER A 128 7.68 -1.67 6.25
CA SER A 128 7.40 -3.11 6.17
C SER A 128 6.40 -3.41 5.06
N VAL A 129 6.41 -4.65 4.59
CA VAL A 129 5.44 -5.20 3.66
C VAL A 129 4.79 -6.42 4.26
N ALA A 130 3.46 -6.43 4.24
CA ALA A 130 2.65 -7.50 4.79
C ALA A 130 1.49 -7.85 3.85
N LEU A 131 1.06 -9.11 3.94
CA LEU A 131 -0.12 -9.64 3.29
C LEU A 131 -1.17 -9.99 4.35
N SER A 132 -2.40 -9.54 4.14
CA SER A 132 -3.58 -9.88 4.95
C SER A 132 -4.42 -10.94 4.25
N SER A 133 -4.88 -11.94 5.00
CA SER A 133 -5.87 -12.92 4.51
C SER A 133 -7.22 -12.29 4.19
N HIS A 134 -7.54 -11.16 4.83
CA HIS A 134 -8.86 -10.52 4.77
C HIS A 134 -8.82 -9.08 4.26
N GLY A 135 -9.90 -8.69 3.58
CA GLY A 135 -10.05 -7.36 2.97
C GLY A 135 -10.65 -6.29 3.87
N ARG A 136 -11.47 -6.65 4.86
CA ARG A 136 -12.15 -5.69 5.74
C ARG A 136 -11.17 -5.10 6.76
N PHE A 137 -11.32 -3.82 7.06
CA PHE A 137 -10.43 -3.11 7.99
C PHE A 137 -10.50 -3.67 9.42
N ILE A 138 -11.67 -4.11 9.85
CA ILE A 138 -11.87 -4.76 11.15
C ILE A 138 -11.09 -6.07 11.29
N ASP A 139 -10.97 -6.83 10.21
CA ASP A 139 -10.22 -8.08 10.18
C ASP A 139 -8.72 -7.79 10.15
N LYS A 140 -8.30 -6.79 9.36
CA LYS A 140 -6.90 -6.34 9.28
C LYS A 140 -6.37 -5.88 10.63
N ILE A 141 -7.12 -5.04 11.36
CA ILE A 141 -6.68 -4.56 12.68
C ILE A 141 -6.65 -5.69 13.70
N LYS A 142 -7.61 -6.62 13.66
CA LYS A 142 -7.62 -7.81 14.52
C LYS A 142 -6.34 -8.64 14.32
N ALA A 143 -5.97 -8.89 13.07
CA ALA A 143 -4.77 -9.66 12.74
C ALA A 143 -3.47 -8.91 13.11
N LEU A 144 -3.37 -7.61 12.79
CA LEU A 144 -2.18 -6.81 13.11
C LEU A 144 -1.90 -6.72 14.62
N LYS A 145 -2.94 -6.66 15.46
CA LYS A 145 -2.80 -6.63 16.92
C LYS A 145 -2.22 -7.92 17.52
N GLN A 146 -2.24 -9.02 16.77
CA GLN A 146 -1.59 -10.27 17.17
C GLN A 146 -0.08 -10.26 16.84
N GLU A 147 0.35 -9.37 15.95
CA GLU A 147 1.70 -9.34 15.39
C GLU A 147 2.58 -8.19 15.92
N LEU A 148 1.95 -7.20 16.55
CA LEU A 148 2.58 -5.96 16.99
C LEU A 148 2.38 -5.75 18.50
N PRO A 149 3.25 -4.96 19.16
CA PRO A 149 3.15 -4.70 20.59
C PRO A 149 1.76 -4.18 21.02
N GLN A 150 1.31 -4.58 22.21
CA GLN A 150 -0.04 -4.27 22.69
C GLN A 150 -0.34 -2.76 22.82
N PHE A 151 0.70 -1.94 23.04
CA PHE A 151 0.60 -0.49 23.19
C PHE A 151 0.68 0.28 21.85
N THR A 152 0.68 -0.41 20.71
CA THR A 152 0.77 0.22 19.40
C THR A 152 -0.48 1.04 19.10
N GLU A 153 -0.31 2.30 18.69
CA GLU A 153 -1.34 3.12 18.06
C GLU A 153 -1.37 2.87 16.56
N TYR A 154 -2.54 2.47 16.05
CA TYR A 154 -2.72 2.09 14.65
C TYR A 154 -3.39 3.22 13.86
N ASN A 155 -2.76 3.63 12.76
CA ASN A 155 -3.21 4.73 11.91
C ASN A 155 -3.36 4.23 10.47
N PHE A 156 -4.59 3.95 10.02
CA PHE A 156 -4.81 3.53 8.63
C PHE A 156 -4.74 4.75 7.71
N ILE A 157 -3.78 4.74 6.79
CA ILE A 157 -3.62 5.76 5.77
C ILE A 157 -4.46 5.34 4.56
N ILE A 158 -5.46 6.15 4.21
CA ILE A 158 -6.46 5.83 3.17
C ILE A 158 -6.80 7.05 2.33
N GLY A 159 -7.36 6.84 1.14
CA GLY A 159 -7.97 7.90 0.33
C GLY A 159 -9.48 8.02 0.57
N TYR A 160 -10.09 9.11 0.10
CA TYR A 160 -11.53 9.38 0.20
C TYR A 160 -12.43 8.21 -0.20
N ASP A 161 -12.19 7.58 -1.36
CA ASP A 161 -13.01 6.44 -1.81
C ASP A 161 -13.05 5.28 -0.80
N THR A 162 -11.93 5.05 -0.11
CA THR A 162 -11.85 4.00 0.92
C THR A 162 -12.51 4.44 2.21
N LEU A 163 -12.49 5.73 2.56
CA LEU A 163 -13.27 6.27 3.67
C LEU A 163 -14.76 5.97 3.44
N VAL A 164 -15.31 6.37 2.30
CA VAL A 164 -16.73 6.11 1.96
C VAL A 164 -17.05 4.61 2.05
N ARG A 165 -16.16 3.76 1.51
CA ARG A 165 -16.33 2.30 1.54
C ARG A 165 -16.30 1.71 2.96
N ILE A 166 -15.51 2.27 3.88
CA ILE A 166 -15.46 1.81 5.28
C ILE A 166 -16.81 1.97 5.98
N PHE A 167 -17.57 3.02 5.64
CA PHE A 167 -18.88 3.32 6.20
C PHE A 167 -20.05 2.70 5.40
N ASP A 168 -19.79 2.05 4.27
CA ASP A 168 -20.82 1.41 3.45
C ASP A 168 -21.40 0.18 4.18
N SER A 169 -22.71 0.24 4.46
CA SER A 169 -23.43 -0.75 5.24
C SER A 169 -23.42 -2.14 4.61
N LYS A 170 -23.23 -2.27 3.28
CA LYS A 170 -23.23 -3.58 2.60
C LYS A 170 -22.12 -4.53 3.09
N TYR A 171 -21.08 -3.99 3.74
CA TYR A 171 -19.98 -4.80 4.28
C TYR A 171 -20.22 -5.29 5.71
N TYR A 172 -21.31 -4.89 6.36
CA TYR A 172 -21.60 -5.21 7.75
C TYR A 172 -23.05 -5.66 7.96
N LYS A 173 -23.23 -6.62 8.85
CA LYS A 173 -24.58 -6.94 9.35
C LYS A 173 -25.12 -5.85 10.28
N ASP A 174 -24.22 -5.26 11.07
CA ASP A 174 -24.49 -4.15 12.00
C ASP A 174 -23.37 -3.11 11.84
N PRO A 175 -23.58 -2.07 11.00
CA PRO A 175 -22.57 -1.05 10.72
C PRO A 175 -22.13 -0.28 11.97
N ASN A 176 -23.07 0.11 12.84
CA ASN A 176 -22.74 0.90 14.03
C ASN A 176 -21.84 0.13 14.99
N LYS A 177 -22.15 -1.15 15.26
CA LYS A 177 -21.31 -2.00 16.09
C LYS A 177 -19.94 -2.22 15.45
N ALA A 178 -19.89 -2.50 14.14
CA ALA A 178 -18.64 -2.75 13.44
C ALA A 178 -17.73 -1.52 13.40
N LEU A 179 -18.29 -0.33 13.14
CA LEU A 179 -17.55 0.93 13.13
C LEU A 179 -17.06 1.28 14.54
N LYS A 180 -17.88 1.17 15.58
CA LYS A 180 -17.44 1.36 16.97
C LYS A 180 -16.29 0.41 17.34
N GLN A 181 -16.36 -0.85 16.92
CA GLN A 181 -15.29 -1.81 17.13
C GLN A 181 -14.02 -1.45 16.34
N LEU A 182 -14.13 -0.94 15.11
CA LEU A 182 -12.99 -0.52 14.30
C LEU A 182 -12.30 0.71 14.91
N PHE A 183 -13.05 1.79 15.12
CA PHE A 183 -12.53 3.07 15.61
C PHE A 183 -12.07 3.02 17.08
N GLY A 184 -12.57 2.06 17.87
CA GLY A 184 -12.02 1.75 19.19
C GLY A 184 -10.61 1.13 19.16
N GLN A 185 -10.07 0.81 17.98
CA GLN A 185 -8.78 0.13 17.82
C GLN A 185 -7.81 0.84 16.87
N CYS A 186 -8.26 1.82 16.10
CA CYS A 186 -7.42 2.56 15.17
C CYS A 186 -7.98 3.95 14.84
N ARG A 187 -7.11 4.81 14.31
CA ARG A 187 -7.47 6.07 13.65
C ARG A 187 -7.40 5.92 12.14
N LEU A 188 -8.11 6.77 11.41
CA LEU A 188 -7.99 6.91 9.96
C LEU A 188 -7.26 8.21 9.64
N VAL A 189 -6.24 8.14 8.79
CA VAL A 189 -5.56 9.28 8.18
C VAL A 189 -6.00 9.35 6.72
N VAL A 190 -6.88 10.29 6.40
CA VAL A 190 -7.56 10.38 5.10
C VAL A 190 -6.88 11.44 4.23
N ALA A 191 -6.50 11.05 3.01
CA ALA A 191 -6.04 11.97 1.98
C ALA A 191 -7.19 12.41 1.06
N ASN A 192 -7.17 13.69 0.66
CA ASN A 192 -7.92 14.19 -0.50
C ASN A 192 -7.48 13.41 -1.76
N ARG A 193 -8.44 13.02 -2.59
CA ARG A 193 -8.23 12.17 -3.76
C ARG A 193 -9.21 12.55 -4.85
N SER A 194 -8.76 12.43 -6.09
CA SER A 194 -9.52 12.89 -7.25
C SER A 194 -9.93 14.36 -7.05
N THR A 195 -11.18 14.71 -7.31
CA THR A 195 -11.73 16.04 -7.07
C THR A 195 -12.17 16.29 -5.62
N PHE A 196 -12.05 15.32 -4.72
CA PHE A 196 -12.57 15.44 -3.35
C PHE A 196 -11.54 16.06 -2.41
N ASN A 197 -11.90 17.18 -1.80
CA ASN A 197 -11.05 17.97 -0.92
C ASN A 197 -11.38 17.76 0.58
N LYS A 198 -10.84 18.64 1.44
CA LYS A 198 -11.06 18.62 2.88
C LYS A 198 -12.52 18.88 3.26
N GLU A 199 -13.19 19.78 2.54
CA GLU A 199 -14.59 20.13 2.75
C GLU A 199 -15.51 18.95 2.42
N ASP A 200 -15.20 18.19 1.37
CA ASP A 200 -15.93 16.96 1.02
C ASP A 200 -15.79 15.88 2.08
N ILE A 201 -14.59 15.68 2.62
CA ILE A 201 -14.35 14.74 3.72
C ILE A 201 -15.13 15.18 4.97
N SER A 202 -15.07 16.47 5.29
CA SER A 202 -15.77 17.03 6.45
C SER A 202 -17.29 16.88 6.31
N SER A 203 -17.83 17.17 5.12
CA SER A 203 -19.25 17.05 4.80
C SER A 203 -19.73 15.60 4.88
N PHE A 204 -18.91 14.65 4.39
CA PHE A 204 -19.19 13.23 4.51
C PHE A 204 -19.33 12.79 5.98
N LEU A 205 -18.40 13.25 6.83
CA LEU A 205 -18.36 12.89 8.26
C LEU A 205 -19.46 13.53 9.10
N LEU A 206 -20.18 14.55 8.61
CA LEU A 206 -21.38 15.08 9.27
C LEU A 206 -22.48 14.02 9.43
N ASN A 207 -22.52 13.01 8.56
CA ASN A 207 -23.43 11.87 8.69
C ASN A 207 -23.00 10.88 9.79
N TRP A 208 -21.80 11.06 10.35
CA TRP A 208 -21.11 10.11 11.23
C TRP A 208 -20.38 10.84 12.39
N PRO A 209 -21.07 11.72 13.14
CA PRO A 209 -20.43 12.63 14.10
C PRO A 209 -19.64 11.92 15.20
N ASP A 210 -20.11 10.75 15.65
CA ASP A 210 -19.44 9.90 16.67
C ASP A 210 -18.03 9.47 16.26
N PHE A 211 -17.74 9.44 14.96
CA PHE A 211 -16.48 8.92 14.41
C PHE A 211 -15.50 10.03 14.00
N VAL A 212 -15.93 11.29 13.97
CA VAL A 212 -15.08 12.46 13.64
C VAL A 212 -13.79 12.50 14.47
N PRO A 213 -13.77 12.26 15.79
CA PRO A 213 -12.54 12.34 16.60
C PRO A 213 -11.43 11.33 16.22
N PHE A 214 -11.79 10.32 15.42
CA PHE A 214 -10.88 9.25 15.00
C PHE A 214 -10.43 9.39 13.54
N VAL A 215 -10.79 10.48 12.88
CA VAL A 215 -10.42 10.76 11.49
C VAL A 215 -9.55 12.01 11.44
N ASP A 216 -8.30 11.82 11.02
CA ASP A 216 -7.35 12.88 10.74
C ASP A 216 -7.17 13.04 9.23
N LEU A 217 -6.69 14.21 8.79
CA LEU A 217 -6.55 14.54 7.36
C LEU A 217 -5.10 14.79 6.95
N VAL A 218 -4.76 14.42 5.73
CA VAL A 218 -3.54 14.84 5.00
C VAL A 218 -3.94 15.39 3.65
N GLU A 219 -3.22 16.40 3.18
CA GLU A 219 -3.55 17.09 1.94
C GLU A 219 -2.44 16.84 0.91
N LEU A 220 -2.77 16.08 -0.12
CA LEU A 220 -2.01 15.92 -1.34
C LEU A 220 -2.13 17.16 -2.20
N GLU A 221 -1.03 17.53 -2.84
CA GLU A 221 -1.02 18.50 -3.93
C GLU A 221 -1.83 17.96 -5.14
N ASP A 222 -2.49 18.87 -5.87
CA ASP A 222 -3.38 18.55 -6.98
C ASP A 222 -2.73 17.69 -8.07
N CYS A 223 -1.42 17.84 -8.30
CA CYS A 223 -0.69 17.03 -9.28
C CYS A 223 -0.67 15.52 -8.94
N TYR A 224 -0.95 15.14 -7.69
CA TYR A 224 -0.98 13.76 -7.23
C TYR A 224 -2.39 13.19 -7.03
N THR A 225 -3.42 14.02 -6.89
CA THR A 225 -4.77 13.57 -6.49
C THR A 225 -5.44 12.66 -7.52
N GLU A 226 -5.17 12.88 -8.80
CA GLU A 226 -5.74 12.12 -9.92
C GLU A 226 -4.93 10.87 -10.32
N ILE A 227 -3.68 10.73 -9.85
CA ILE A 227 -2.83 9.59 -10.23
C ILE A 227 -3.38 8.32 -9.57
N SER A 228 -3.80 7.35 -10.37
CA SER A 228 -4.39 6.08 -9.90
C SER A 228 -3.71 4.86 -10.51
N SER A 229 -3.70 3.74 -9.80
CA SER A 229 -3.17 2.47 -10.34
C SER A 229 -3.91 2.01 -11.60
N THR A 230 -5.19 2.36 -11.76
CA THR A 230 -5.97 2.03 -12.96
C THR A 230 -5.46 2.79 -14.17
N GLU A 231 -5.19 4.10 -14.01
CA GLU A 231 -4.59 4.91 -15.06
C GLU A 231 -3.21 4.36 -15.49
N ILE A 232 -2.37 3.95 -14.52
CA ILE A 232 -1.08 3.33 -14.85
C ILE A 232 -1.25 2.09 -15.73
N ARG A 233 -2.21 1.21 -15.40
CA ARG A 233 -2.46 0.01 -16.22
C ARG A 233 -2.96 0.34 -17.62
N GLN A 234 -3.87 1.30 -17.75
CA GLN A 234 -4.39 1.74 -19.05
C GLN A 234 -3.30 2.37 -19.94
N ARG A 235 -2.41 3.18 -19.34
CA ARG A 235 -1.22 3.72 -20.03
C ARG A 235 -0.32 2.60 -20.53
N LEU A 236 0.03 1.64 -19.69
CA LEU A 236 0.88 0.49 -20.06
C LEU A 236 0.26 -0.34 -21.18
N GLU A 237 -1.05 -0.62 -21.11
CA GLU A 237 -1.78 -1.37 -22.15
C GLU A 237 -1.81 -0.63 -23.49
N SER A 238 -1.83 0.70 -23.45
CA SER A 238 -1.85 1.56 -24.63
C SER A 238 -0.46 1.96 -25.12
N GLY A 239 0.61 1.44 -24.49
CA GLY A 239 2.00 1.77 -24.85
C GLY A 239 2.44 3.19 -24.48
N HIS A 240 1.68 3.90 -23.65
CA HIS A 240 2.05 5.21 -23.14
C HIS A 240 3.05 5.08 -21.99
N SER A 241 3.92 6.09 -21.88
CA SER A 241 4.88 6.22 -20.77
C SER A 241 4.15 6.36 -19.43
N VAL A 242 4.80 5.84 -18.38
CA VAL A 242 4.37 5.97 -16.98
C VAL A 242 5.40 6.74 -16.14
N ASP A 243 6.31 7.45 -16.80
CA ASP A 243 7.42 8.15 -16.17
C ASP A 243 6.89 9.17 -15.16
N HIS A 244 7.53 9.23 -14.00
CA HIS A 244 7.17 10.09 -12.86
C HIS A 244 5.79 9.81 -12.22
N LEU A 245 4.98 8.89 -12.75
CA LEU A 245 3.68 8.53 -12.19
C LEU A 245 3.75 7.38 -11.18
N VAL A 246 4.86 6.66 -11.20
CA VAL A 246 5.24 5.63 -10.24
C VAL A 246 6.65 5.93 -9.72
N PRO A 247 7.05 5.43 -8.53
CA PRO A 247 8.45 5.53 -8.11
C PRO A 247 9.39 4.83 -9.10
N SER A 248 10.61 5.34 -9.29
CA SER A 248 11.56 4.83 -10.30
C SER A 248 11.85 3.33 -10.17
N ILE A 249 11.90 2.81 -8.95
CA ILE A 249 12.05 1.37 -8.70
C ILE A 249 10.88 0.55 -9.28
N ILE A 250 9.66 1.08 -9.22
CA ILE A 250 8.47 0.44 -9.78
C ILE A 250 8.51 0.55 -11.29
N GLU A 251 8.87 1.72 -11.83
CA GLU A 251 9.02 1.94 -13.27
C GLU A 251 9.94 0.89 -13.92
N PHE A 252 11.07 0.58 -13.28
CA PHE A 252 11.99 -0.46 -13.71
C PHE A 252 11.33 -1.85 -13.83
N PHE A 253 10.53 -2.26 -12.85
CA PHE A 253 9.76 -3.53 -12.93
C PHE A 253 8.80 -3.53 -14.11
N LEU A 254 8.09 -2.42 -14.31
CA LEU A 254 7.10 -2.28 -15.38
C LEU A 254 7.77 -2.39 -16.76
N ASN A 255 8.90 -1.71 -16.95
CA ASN A 255 9.67 -1.72 -18.19
C ASN A 255 10.24 -3.12 -18.51
N ASN A 256 10.75 -3.83 -17.50
CA ASN A 256 11.26 -5.19 -17.70
C ASN A 256 10.15 -6.21 -18.02
N ARG A 257 8.97 -6.07 -17.40
CA ARG A 257 7.79 -6.88 -17.73
C ARG A 257 7.30 -6.65 -19.17
N ILE A 258 7.36 -5.42 -19.66
CA ILE A 258 7.01 -5.12 -21.06
C ILE A 258 8.02 -5.77 -22.01
N LYS A 259 9.33 -5.66 -21.73
CA LYS A 259 10.39 -6.28 -22.54
C LYS A 259 10.22 -7.80 -22.62
N SER A 260 9.92 -8.47 -21.51
CA SER A 260 9.73 -9.94 -21.49
C SER A 260 8.48 -10.42 -22.24
N LYS A 261 7.51 -9.54 -22.51
CA LYS A 261 6.29 -9.84 -23.28
C LYS A 261 6.42 -9.53 -24.77
N ARG A 262 7.43 -8.76 -25.21
CA ARG A 262 7.68 -8.53 -26.63
C ARG A 262 8.34 -9.80 -27.20
N PRO A 263 7.84 -10.39 -28.30
CA PRO A 263 8.52 -11.50 -28.95
C PRO A 263 9.91 -11.03 -29.36
N THR A 264 10.94 -11.78 -28.97
CA THR A 264 12.28 -11.62 -29.54
C THR A 264 12.15 -11.81 -31.05
N LYS A 265 12.30 -10.75 -31.84
CA LYS A 265 12.47 -10.92 -33.28
C LYS A 265 13.67 -11.85 -33.46
N PRO A 266 13.57 -12.95 -34.23
CA PRO A 266 14.76 -13.68 -34.61
C PRO A 266 15.69 -12.68 -35.30
N ASN A 267 16.96 -12.68 -34.90
CA ASN A 267 17.97 -11.90 -35.61
C ASN A 267 17.93 -12.36 -37.06
N ASP A 268 17.56 -11.46 -37.97
CA ASP A 268 17.74 -11.69 -39.40
C ASP A 268 19.26 -11.77 -39.64
N SER A 269 19.73 -13.01 -39.78
CA SER A 269 21.05 -13.39 -40.29
C SER A 269 21.11 -13.25 -41.79
#